data_AF-A0A368F1Z2-F1
#
_entry.id   AF-A0A368F1Z2-F1
#
_cell.length_a   1.000
_cell.length_b   1.000
_cell.length_c   1.000
_cell.angle_alpha   90.00
_cell.angle_beta   90.00
_cell.angle_gamma   90.00
#
_symmetry.space_group_name_H-M   'P 1'
#
loop_
_entity.id
_entity.type
_entity.pdbx_description
1 polymer ?
#
loop_
_entity_poly.entity_id
_entity_poly.type
_entity_poly.pdbx_seq_one_letter_code
_entity_poly.pdbx_strand_id
1 'polypeptide(L)'
;MQTGPGHRYVFTIRNHPSMKRGEIAFAIAHRKWAVLSLDQEVLVQPFAFRSNQYIGSITLSADFQLKKNATVEPLNSDFMAREFSMQFGGMAFTKGELLVFQFT
;
A
#
# COMPACT_ATOMS: atom_id res chain seq x y z
N MET A 1 5.87 26.63 0.28
CA MET A 1 7.26 26.53 0.78
C MET A 1 7.52 25.06 1.10
N GLN A 2 8.51 24.44 0.45
CA GLN A 2 8.86 23.03 0.65
C GLN A 2 10.11 23.01 1.54
N THR A 3 9.93 22.75 2.83
CA THR A 3 11.02 22.80 3.82
C THR A 3 11.68 21.41 3.92
N GLY A 4 12.87 21.26 3.31
CA GLY A 4 13.79 20.11 3.46
C GLY A 4 13.67 19.00 2.42
N PRO A 5 14.68 18.10 2.28
CA PRO A 5 14.62 16.91 1.41
C PRO A 5 13.61 15.91 1.99
N GLY A 6 12.32 16.23 1.85
CA GLY A 6 11.23 15.43 2.36
C GLY A 6 11.05 14.16 1.54
N HIS A 7 10.88 13.04 2.23
CA HIS A 7 10.51 11.77 1.61
C HIS A 7 9.12 11.95 0.97
N ARG A 8 9.00 11.56 -0.31
CA ARG A 8 7.75 11.59 -1.06
C ARG A 8 7.26 10.17 -1.24
N TYR A 9 5.98 9.96 -0.99
CA TYR A 9 5.33 8.67 -1.12
C TYR A 9 4.14 8.81 -2.06
N VAL A 10 3.92 7.80 -2.91
CA VAL A 10 2.77 7.75 -3.82
C VAL A 10 1.80 6.71 -3.28
N PHE A 11 0.54 7.10 -3.11
CA PHE A 11 -0.54 6.23 -2.67
C PHE A 11 -1.72 6.29 -3.64
N THR A 12 -2.41 5.17 -3.82
CA THR A 12 -3.71 5.14 -4.50
C THR A 12 -4.81 5.53 -3.51
N ILE A 13 -5.68 6.46 -3.92
CA ILE A 13 -6.78 6.96 -3.09
C ILE A 13 -8.02 6.07 -3.24
N ARG A 14 -8.66 5.73 -2.12
CA ARG A 14 -10.02 5.18 -2.08
C ARG A 14 -10.87 6.03 -1.14
N ASN A 15 -12.04 6.43 -1.63
CA ASN A 15 -13.00 7.20 -0.82
C ASN A 15 -13.75 6.25 0.12
N HIS A 16 -14.05 6.72 1.33
CA HIS A 16 -14.85 6.00 2.30
C HIS A 16 -15.81 6.95 3.02
N PRO A 17 -17.09 6.59 3.24
CA PRO A 17 -18.11 7.50 3.81
C PRO A 17 -17.77 8.05 5.20
N SER A 18 -16.96 7.35 5.99
CA SER A 18 -16.56 7.79 7.33
C SER A 18 -15.42 8.82 7.33
N MET A 19 -14.85 9.15 6.17
CA MET A 19 -13.71 10.07 6.09
C MET A 19 -14.17 11.52 6.21
N LYS A 20 -13.56 12.25 7.14
CA LYS A 20 -13.79 13.70 7.25
C LYS A 20 -13.04 14.45 6.16
N ARG A 21 -13.61 15.58 5.74
CA ARG A 21 -12.98 16.46 4.75
C ARG A 21 -11.68 17.03 5.33
N GLY A 22 -10.60 16.97 4.55
CA GLY A 22 -9.28 17.45 4.95
C GLY A 22 -8.43 16.41 5.69
N GLU A 23 -9.00 15.24 6.01
CA GLU A 23 -8.27 14.12 6.62
C GLU A 23 -7.98 13.03 5.58
N ILE A 24 -6.85 12.35 5.75
CA ILE A 24 -6.49 11.14 4.99
C ILE A 24 -6.15 10.02 5.97
N ALA A 25 -6.73 8.85 5.75
CA ALA A 25 -6.49 7.68 6.58
C ALA A 25 -5.46 6.77 5.94
N PHE A 26 -4.56 6.24 6.77
CA PHE A 26 -3.55 5.26 6.36
C PHE A 26 -3.69 4.00 7.20
N ALA A 27 -3.56 2.85 6.55
CA ALA A 27 -3.38 1.58 7.24
C ALA A 27 -2.08 1.59 8.08
N ILE A 28 -2.04 0.77 9.13
CA ILE A 28 -0.87 0.70 10.03
C ILE A 28 0.42 0.37 9.27
N ALA A 29 0.36 -0.54 8.30
CA ALA A 29 1.52 -0.91 7.48
C ALA A 29 2.06 0.30 6.70
N HIS A 30 1.18 1.06 6.05
CA HIS A 30 1.56 2.28 5.31
C HIS A 30 2.14 3.35 6.23
N ARG A 31 1.59 3.56 7.43
CA ARG A 31 2.15 4.52 8.40
C ARG A 31 3.55 4.13 8.86
N LYS A 32 3.78 2.84 9.13
CA LYS A 32 5.11 2.33 9.52
C LYS A 32 6.11 2.52 8.39
N TRP A 33 5.72 2.22 7.15
CA TRP A 33 6.57 2.39 5.98
C TRP A 33 6.90 3.86 5.71
N ALA A 34 5.90 4.74 5.72
CA ALA A 34 6.06 6.16 5.42
C ALA A 34 6.47 7.01 6.64
N VAL A 35 6.63 6.39 7.80
CA VAL A 35 6.96 7.03 9.09
C VAL A 35 5.97 8.16 9.43
N LEU A 36 4.67 7.85 9.35
CA LEU A 36 3.58 8.78 9.63
C LEU A 36 3.02 8.56 11.04
N SER A 37 2.88 9.65 11.79
CA SER A 37 2.18 9.68 13.07
C SER A 37 0.69 9.97 12.90
N LEU A 38 -0.11 9.63 13.92
CA LEU A 38 -1.49 10.11 13.98
C LEU A 38 -1.51 11.64 14.11
N ASP A 39 -2.52 12.26 13.49
CA ASP A 39 -2.75 13.71 13.50
C ASP A 39 -1.59 14.57 12.95
N GLN A 40 -0.62 13.93 12.28
CA GLN A 40 0.47 14.62 11.61
C GLN A 40 -0.06 15.37 10.38
N GLU A 41 0.29 16.66 10.29
CA GLU A 41 0.06 17.43 9.07
C GLU A 41 0.95 16.92 7.93
N VAL A 42 0.33 16.66 6.78
CA VAL A 42 1.00 16.18 5.57
C VAL A 42 0.61 17.04 4.37
N LEU A 43 1.56 17.24 3.46
CA LEU A 43 1.30 17.90 2.18
C LEU A 43 0.86 16.84 1.17
N VAL A 44 -0.35 17.01 0.63
CA VAL A 44 -0.92 16.11 -0.38
C VAL A 44 -0.99 16.84 -1.71
N GLN A 45 -0.53 16.17 -2.77
CA GLN A 45 -0.62 16.67 -4.14
C GLN A 45 -1.13 15.56 -5.06
N PRO A 46 -2.00 15.87 -6.05
CA PRO A 46 -2.38 14.92 -7.07
C PRO A 46 -1.13 14.39 -7.80
N PHE A 47 -1.12 13.09 -8.07
CA PHE A 47 -0.06 12.42 -8.81
C PHE A 47 -0.64 11.69 -10.01
N ALA A 48 -0.07 11.91 -11.18
CA ALA A 48 -0.45 11.23 -12.41
C ALA A 48 0.75 10.48 -12.98
N PHE A 49 0.59 9.17 -13.19
CA PHE A 49 1.59 8.36 -13.87
C PHE A 49 1.65 8.73 -15.35
N ARG A 50 2.87 8.69 -15.91
CA ARG A 50 3.09 8.78 -17.35
C ARG A 50 2.69 7.47 -18.02
N SER A 51 2.41 7.52 -19.32
CA SER A 51 2.02 6.38 -20.15
C SER A 51 3.10 5.29 -20.32
N ASN A 52 4.22 5.38 -19.61
CA ASN A 52 5.28 4.38 -19.60
C ASN A 52 5.61 3.87 -18.20
N GLN A 53 4.80 4.21 -17.19
CA GLN A 53 5.02 3.81 -15.80
C GLN A 53 4.04 2.71 -15.42
N TYR A 54 4.31 1.50 -15.90
CA TYR A 54 3.55 0.29 -15.59
C TYR A 54 4.43 -0.75 -14.89
N ILE A 55 3.77 -1.62 -14.12
CA ILE A 55 4.41 -2.77 -13.48
C ILE A 55 4.29 -3.95 -14.43
N GLY A 56 5.41 -4.33 -15.07
CA GLY A 56 5.48 -5.55 -15.88
C GLY A 56 5.70 -6.82 -15.04
N SER A 57 6.41 -6.69 -13.92
CA SER A 57 6.64 -7.76 -12.95
C SER A 57 6.88 -7.15 -11.57
N ILE A 58 6.44 -7.84 -10.52
CA ILE A 58 6.66 -7.48 -9.12
C ILE A 58 7.07 -8.74 -8.35
N THR A 59 8.07 -8.62 -7.49
CA THR A 59 8.45 -9.66 -6.55
C THR A 59 8.03 -9.24 -5.16
N LEU A 60 7.24 -10.09 -4.50
CA LEU A 60 6.72 -9.84 -3.16
C LEU A 60 7.37 -10.82 -2.17
N SER A 61 7.81 -10.28 -1.04
CA SER A 61 8.16 -11.10 0.13
C SER A 61 6.95 -11.11 1.05
N ALA A 62 6.42 -12.29 1.35
CA ALA A 62 5.22 -12.47 2.16
C ALA A 62 5.53 -13.29 3.41
N ASP A 63 4.85 -12.93 4.51
CA ASP A 63 4.83 -13.67 5.77
C ASP A 63 3.44 -13.49 6.40
N PHE A 64 3.09 -14.35 7.37
CA PHE A 64 1.83 -14.25 8.09
C PHE A 64 1.82 -13.00 8.99
N GLN A 65 0.86 -12.11 8.75
CA GLN A 65 0.70 -10.86 9.51
C GLN A 65 0.54 -11.09 11.02
N LEU A 66 -0.13 -12.19 11.41
CA LEU A 66 -0.31 -12.59 12.79
C LEU A 66 0.18 -14.03 12.96
N LYS A 67 1.18 -14.24 13.82
CA LYS A 67 1.77 -15.57 14.07
C LYS A 67 0.73 -16.63 14.45
N LYS A 68 -0.31 -16.25 15.20
CA LYS A 68 -1.39 -17.15 15.61
C LYS A 68 -2.24 -17.70 14.46
N ASN A 69 -2.21 -17.04 13.30
CA ASN A 69 -2.93 -17.44 12.10
C ASN A 69 -2.00 -18.13 11.08
N ALA A 70 -0.74 -18.38 11.44
CA ALA A 70 0.17 -19.08 10.56
C ALA A 70 -0.32 -20.53 10.36
N THR A 71 -0.31 -20.97 9.11
CA THR A 71 -0.58 -22.36 8.75
C THR A 71 0.70 -23.02 8.24
N VAL A 72 0.81 -24.33 8.47
CA VAL A 72 1.83 -25.18 7.84
C VAL A 72 1.35 -25.75 6.52
N GLU A 73 0.07 -25.58 6.20
CA GLU A 73 -0.49 -26.02 4.93
C GLU A 73 0.13 -25.23 3.76
N PRO A 74 0.43 -25.91 2.64
CA PRO A 74 1.03 -25.25 1.49
C PRO A 74 0.05 -24.25 0.87
N LEU A 75 0.51 -23.02 0.67
CA LEU A 75 -0.22 -21.99 -0.05
C LEU A 75 0.17 -22.01 -1.54
N ASN A 76 -0.82 -21.96 -2.42
CA ASN A 76 -0.59 -21.95 -3.87
C ASN A 76 -0.25 -20.51 -4.32
N SER A 77 1.01 -20.28 -4.69
CA SER A 77 1.49 -18.96 -5.12
C SER A 77 0.83 -18.42 -6.39
N ASP A 78 0.40 -19.28 -7.31
CA ASP A 78 -0.27 -18.86 -8.54
C ASP A 78 -1.68 -18.34 -8.24
N PHE A 79 -2.39 -18.99 -7.32
CA PHE A 79 -3.69 -18.51 -6.85
C PHE A 79 -3.55 -17.22 -6.04
N MET A 80 -2.54 -17.11 -5.17
CA MET A 80 -2.22 -15.88 -4.46
C MET A 80 -1.91 -14.74 -5.44
N ALA A 81 -1.10 -14.98 -6.48
CA ALA A 81 -0.77 -13.97 -7.48
C ALA A 81 -2.00 -13.52 -8.27
N ARG A 82 -2.90 -14.45 -8.64
CA ARG A 82 -4.17 -14.15 -9.30
C ARG A 82 -5.03 -13.23 -8.43
N GLU A 83 -5.25 -13.59 -7.17
CA GLU A 83 -6.05 -12.80 -6.25
C GLU A 83 -5.43 -11.45 -5.94
N PHE A 84 -4.11 -11.39 -5.75
CA PHE A 84 -3.39 -10.15 -5.58
C PHE A 84 -3.62 -9.21 -6.76
N SER A 85 -3.50 -9.71 -8.00
CA SER A 85 -3.76 -8.90 -9.19
C SER A 85 -5.22 -8.42 -9.27
N MET A 86 -6.19 -9.22 -8.80
CA MET A 86 -7.60 -8.82 -8.77
C MET A 86 -7.89 -7.77 -7.71
N GLN A 87 -7.29 -7.89 -6.52
CA GLN A 87 -7.53 -7.00 -5.39
C GLN A 87 -6.82 -5.64 -5.55
N PHE A 88 -5.62 -5.65 -6.13
CA PHE A 88 -4.76 -4.46 -6.22
C PHE A 88 -4.52 -3.95 -7.64
N GLY A 89 -5.25 -4.46 -8.63
CA GLY A 89 -5.21 -3.96 -10.00
C GLY A 89 -5.47 -2.46 -10.08
N GLY A 90 -4.60 -1.74 -10.81
CA GLY A 90 -4.70 -0.28 -10.95
C GLY A 90 -4.19 0.54 -9.75
N MET A 91 -3.59 -0.11 -8.75
CA MET A 91 -2.94 0.58 -7.63
C MET A 91 -1.46 0.88 -7.91
N ALA A 92 -0.95 1.92 -7.27
CA ALA A 92 0.46 2.27 -7.26
C ALA A 92 1.22 1.36 -6.29
N PHE A 93 2.42 0.94 -6.70
CA PHE A 93 3.36 0.22 -5.85
C PHE A 93 4.74 0.86 -5.88
N THR A 94 5.45 0.81 -4.76
CA THR A 94 6.82 1.29 -4.58
C THR A 94 7.68 0.22 -3.92
N LYS A 95 8.92 0.08 -4.40
CA LYS A 95 9.87 -0.87 -3.81
C LYS A 95 10.04 -0.63 -2.31
N GLY A 96 9.83 -1.69 -1.52
CA GLY A 96 9.98 -1.67 -0.06
C GLY A 96 8.74 -1.19 0.70
N GLU A 97 7.62 -0.90 0.03
CA GLU A 97 6.38 -0.61 0.73
C GLU A 97 5.83 -1.84 1.47
N LEU A 98 5.04 -1.57 2.52
CA LEU A 98 4.41 -2.59 3.34
C LEU A 98 2.90 -2.54 3.16
N LEU A 99 2.29 -3.69 2.91
CA LEU A 99 0.84 -3.84 2.78
C LEU A 99 0.36 -5.13 3.45
N VAL A 100 -0.96 -5.24 3.61
CA VAL A 100 -1.60 -6.46 4.08
C VAL A 100 -2.41 -7.05 2.93
N PHE A 101 -2.13 -8.32 2.60
CA PHE A 101 -2.86 -9.09 1.61
C PHE A 101 -3.67 -10.17 2.31
N GLN A 102 -4.96 -10.23 2.01
CA GLN A 102 -5.84 -11.30 2.48
C GLN A 102 -6.04 -12.29 1.33
N PHE A 103 -5.61 -13.52 1.55
CA PHE A 103 -5.84 -14.66 0.67
C PHE A 103 -6.90 -15.56 1.30
N THR A 104 -7.87 -16.06 0.52
CA THR A 104 -8.99 -16.88 1.01
C THR A 104 -9.30 -18.02 0.07
#